data_AF-A0A653C5R2-F1
#
_entry.id   AF-A0A653C5R2-F1
#
_cell.length_a   1.000
_cell.length_b   1.000
_cell.length_c   1.000
_cell.angle_alpha   90.00
_cell.angle_beta   90.00
_cell.angle_gamma   90.00
#
_symmetry.space_group_name_H-M   'P 1'
#
loop_
_entity.id
_entity.type
_entity.pdbx_description
1 polymer ?
#
loop_
_entity_poly.entity_id
_entity_poly.type
_entity_poly.pdbx_seq_one_letter_code
_entity_poly.pdbx_strand_id
1 'polypeptide(L)'
;TRNIESNSISTLGVDYESTFPRFVEPIPNVTVTVGRDALMACVVENLRGYRVAWVRVDTQTILSIHHNVITQNPRISISYNDHRSWYLHIKMVQEVDRGWYMCQINTDPMRSRKGYLQVVVPPSIVDRETSSDMVVLESTNVSMTCKATGYPEPFIMWRREDGQDIRYNGDFVNVVDGEILYITKVSRLHMGIYLCIASNGVPPSISKRISLKVQFPPMLSIPNQLEGAFVGQDVTLECRTEAFPTSINYWTTERGDMIISGDKYESVAMDNGYKKYMMLKIRRVDKLDFGSYRCVAKNSLGETDGVIKLEG
;
A
#
# COMPACT_ATOMS: atom_id res chain seq x y z
N THR A 1 1.43 99.98 8.29
CA THR A 1 1.18 99.65 6.88
C THR A 1 1.28 98.14 6.73
N ARG A 2 0.17 97.44 6.95
CA ARG A 2 -0.67 96.73 5.95
C ARG A 2 -0.07 95.40 5.45
N ASN A 3 -0.80 94.33 5.80
CA ASN A 3 -0.89 93.01 5.17
C ASN A 3 -0.64 93.00 3.66
N ILE A 4 -0.12 91.87 3.15
CA ILE A 4 -0.84 90.98 2.22
C ILE A 4 -0.23 89.57 2.37
N GLU A 5 -1.02 88.65 2.91
CA GLU A 5 -0.89 87.22 2.68
C GLU A 5 -1.28 86.94 1.23
N SER A 6 -0.42 86.23 0.49
CA SER A 6 -0.84 85.57 -0.74
C SER A 6 -0.95 84.07 -0.50
N ASN A 7 -2.18 83.63 -0.25
CA ASN A 7 -2.60 82.25 -0.38
C ASN A 7 -2.17 81.68 -1.73
N SER A 8 -1.50 80.52 -1.72
CA SER A 8 -1.58 79.58 -2.83
C SER A 8 -2.09 78.25 -2.29
N ILE A 9 -3.24 77.90 -2.83
CA ILE A 9 -4.12 76.80 -2.44
C ILE A 9 -3.40 75.48 -2.69
N SER A 10 -3.20 74.68 -1.62
CA SER A 10 -2.85 73.27 -1.76
C SER A 10 -4.06 72.52 -2.32
N THR A 11 -4.04 72.24 -3.62
CA THR A 11 -4.97 71.29 -4.22
C THR A 11 -4.74 69.92 -3.58
N LEU A 12 -5.73 69.45 -2.84
CA LEU A 12 -5.88 68.05 -2.42
C LEU A 12 -5.80 67.17 -3.68
N GLY A 13 -4.63 66.61 -3.95
CA GLY A 13 -4.46 65.56 -4.96
C GLY A 13 -5.19 64.32 -4.48
N VAL A 14 -6.41 64.11 -4.97
CA VAL A 14 -7.08 62.82 -4.85
C VAL A 14 -6.24 61.83 -5.64
N ASP A 15 -5.68 60.85 -4.94
CA ASP A 15 -4.83 59.81 -5.50
C ASP A 15 -5.65 59.01 -6.53
N TYR A 16 -5.49 59.33 -7.81
CA TYR A 16 -6.37 58.87 -8.89
C TYR A 16 -6.34 57.33 -9.04
N GLU A 17 -5.25 56.68 -8.62
CA GLU A 17 -5.10 55.22 -8.57
C GLU A 17 -6.06 54.54 -7.58
N SER A 18 -6.52 55.25 -6.55
CA SER A 18 -7.46 54.71 -5.53
C SER A 18 -8.88 54.49 -6.07
N THR A 19 -9.17 54.91 -7.31
CA THR A 19 -10.52 54.83 -7.89
C THR A 19 -10.70 53.69 -8.89
N PHE A 20 -9.62 53.08 -9.38
CA PHE A 20 -9.66 51.99 -10.35
C PHE A 20 -9.74 50.62 -9.66
N PRO A 21 -10.41 49.65 -10.29
CA PRO A 21 -10.53 48.32 -9.71
C PRO A 21 -9.17 47.63 -9.71
N ARG A 22 -8.82 47.03 -8.58
CA ARG A 22 -7.53 46.36 -8.38
C ARG A 22 -7.70 45.02 -7.70
N PHE A 23 -6.87 44.06 -8.10
CA PHE A 23 -6.75 42.81 -7.35
C PHE A 23 -6.03 43.09 -6.04
N VAL A 24 -6.62 42.66 -4.93
CA VAL A 24 -6.03 42.83 -3.60
C VAL A 24 -4.87 41.85 -3.42
N GLU A 25 -5.06 40.62 -3.88
CA GLU A 25 -4.11 39.52 -3.75
C GLU A 25 -4.06 38.66 -5.03
N PRO A 26 -2.98 37.89 -5.25
CA PRO A 26 -2.94 36.85 -6.27
C PRO A 26 -4.00 35.78 -5.98
N ILE A 27 -4.53 35.16 -7.04
CA ILE A 27 -5.41 34.01 -6.87
C ILE A 27 -4.55 32.84 -6.37
N PRO A 28 -4.87 32.22 -5.22
CA PRO A 28 -4.08 31.11 -4.70
C PRO A 28 -4.22 29.89 -5.62
N ASN A 29 -3.16 29.09 -5.70
CA ASN A 29 -3.25 27.75 -6.26
C ASN A 29 -4.04 26.87 -5.29
N VAL A 30 -4.93 26.04 -5.83
CA VAL A 30 -5.82 25.19 -5.03
C VAL A 30 -5.56 23.74 -5.41
N THR A 31 -5.29 22.90 -4.42
CA THR A 31 -5.15 21.45 -4.61
C THR A 31 -6.38 20.74 -4.06
N VAL A 32 -7.06 19.94 -4.88
CA VAL A 32 -8.31 19.27 -4.51
C VAL A 32 -8.29 17.82 -4.97
N THR A 33 -8.74 16.91 -4.11
CA THR A 33 -8.90 15.50 -4.46
C THR A 33 -10.09 15.31 -5.41
N VAL A 34 -9.93 14.45 -6.43
CA VAL A 34 -11.01 14.10 -7.38
C VAL A 34 -12.33 13.76 -6.65
N GLY A 35 -13.45 14.24 -7.20
CA GLY A 35 -14.78 14.08 -6.64
C GLY A 35 -15.16 15.03 -5.50
N ARG A 36 -14.23 15.85 -4.99
CA ARG A 36 -14.52 16.93 -4.03
C ARG A 36 -14.89 18.23 -4.75
N ASP A 37 -15.33 19.23 -4.00
CA ASP A 37 -15.63 20.56 -4.54
C ASP A 37 -14.41 21.47 -4.44
N ALA A 38 -14.12 22.23 -5.50
CA ALA A 38 -13.08 23.26 -5.51
C ALA A 38 -13.68 24.65 -5.39
N LEU A 39 -12.95 25.54 -4.70
CA LEU A 39 -13.29 26.93 -4.51
C LEU A 39 -12.09 27.81 -4.90
N MET A 40 -12.25 28.66 -5.89
CA MET A 40 -11.26 29.66 -6.26
C MET A 40 -11.78 31.06 -5.92
N ALA A 41 -10.96 31.85 -5.24
CA ALA A 41 -11.32 33.18 -4.78
C ALA A 41 -10.56 34.25 -5.56
N CYS A 42 -11.28 35.30 -5.96
CA CYS A 42 -10.73 36.48 -6.59
C CYS A 42 -11.20 37.71 -5.84
N VAL A 43 -10.26 38.43 -5.22
CA VAL A 43 -10.57 39.59 -4.38
C VAL A 43 -10.23 40.87 -5.13
N VAL A 44 -11.23 41.72 -5.33
CA VAL A 44 -11.16 42.96 -6.09
C VAL A 44 -11.66 44.11 -5.22
N GLU A 45 -10.87 45.17 -5.12
CA GLU A 45 -11.28 46.44 -4.52
C GLU A 45 -11.69 47.44 -5.59
N ASN A 46 -12.52 48.41 -5.22
CA ASN A 46 -13.00 49.49 -6.09
C ASN A 46 -13.68 49.00 -7.38
N LEU A 47 -14.40 47.86 -7.31
CA LEU A 47 -15.06 47.28 -8.48
C LEU A 47 -16.09 48.22 -9.12
N ARG A 48 -16.83 48.99 -8.32
CA ARG A 48 -17.81 49.99 -8.80
C ARG A 48 -18.73 49.39 -9.90
N GLY A 49 -18.74 49.97 -11.10
CA GLY A 49 -19.52 49.50 -12.25
C GLY A 49 -18.81 48.47 -13.14
N TYR A 50 -17.55 48.14 -12.85
CA TYR A 50 -16.82 47.10 -13.58
C TYR A 50 -17.35 45.71 -13.22
N ARG A 51 -17.07 44.73 -14.07
CA ARG A 51 -17.52 43.34 -13.95
C ARG A 51 -16.33 42.42 -13.88
N VAL A 52 -16.41 41.48 -12.95
CA VAL A 52 -15.48 40.35 -12.85
C VAL A 52 -15.97 39.21 -13.72
N ALA A 53 -15.06 38.51 -14.41
CA ALA A 53 -15.38 37.30 -15.14
C ALA A 53 -14.37 36.20 -14.81
N TRP A 54 -14.85 34.96 -14.76
CA TRP A 54 -14.00 33.77 -14.67
C TRP A 54 -13.86 33.12 -16.04
N VAL A 55 -12.63 32.80 -16.41
CA VAL A 55 -12.29 32.20 -17.70
C VAL A 55 -11.34 31.04 -17.46
N ARG A 56 -11.59 29.93 -18.14
CA ARG A 56 -10.67 28.80 -18.21
C ARG A 56 -9.59 29.10 -19.27
N VAL A 57 -8.31 29.10 -18.87
CA VAL A 57 -7.22 29.69 -19.67
C VAL A 57 -6.81 28.83 -20.85
N ASP A 58 -6.68 27.53 -20.65
CA ASP A 58 -6.26 26.54 -21.67
C ASP A 58 -7.26 26.46 -22.82
N THR A 59 -8.56 26.45 -22.51
CA THR A 59 -9.64 26.36 -23.51
C THR A 59 -10.23 27.71 -23.90
N GLN A 60 -9.74 28.81 -23.31
CA GLN A 60 -10.29 30.17 -23.47
C GLN A 60 -11.81 30.26 -23.21
N THR A 61 -12.37 29.35 -22.43
CA THR A 61 -13.81 29.24 -22.21
C THR A 61 -14.26 30.22 -21.13
N ILE A 62 -15.22 31.08 -21.46
CA ILE A 62 -15.87 31.96 -20.49
C ILE A 62 -16.74 31.11 -19.57
N LEU A 63 -16.46 31.14 -18.26
CA LEU A 63 -17.20 30.39 -17.25
C LEU A 63 -18.34 31.23 -16.69
N SER A 64 -18.05 32.48 -16.33
CA SER A 64 -19.03 33.40 -15.76
C SER A 64 -18.67 34.85 -16.06
N ILE A 65 -19.69 35.71 -16.06
CA ILE A 65 -19.55 37.16 -16.10
C ILE A 65 -20.45 37.74 -15.01
N HIS A 66 -19.81 38.40 -14.06
CA HIS A 66 -20.43 39.02 -12.90
C HIS A 66 -21.25 38.00 -12.10
N HIS A 67 -22.58 38.14 -12.00
CA HIS A 67 -23.46 37.18 -11.30
C HIS A 67 -24.00 36.07 -12.20
N ASN A 68 -23.66 36.05 -13.48
CA ASN A 68 -24.19 35.08 -14.45
C ASN A 68 -23.16 34.00 -14.79
N VAL A 69 -23.55 32.74 -14.66
CA VAL A 69 -22.79 31.60 -15.21
C VAL A 69 -23.11 31.50 -16.70
N ILE A 70 -22.07 31.50 -17.54
CA ILE A 70 -22.18 31.46 -19.01
C ILE A 70 -21.99 30.05 -19.54
N THR A 71 -21.09 29.28 -18.93
CA THR A 71 -20.85 27.88 -19.30
C THR A 71 -22.08 27.01 -19.04
N GLN A 72 -22.30 26.03 -19.91
CA GLN A 72 -23.34 25.01 -19.74
C GLN A 72 -22.92 23.88 -18.79
N ASN A 73 -21.70 23.93 -18.25
CA ASN A 73 -21.23 22.93 -17.30
C ASN A 73 -21.98 23.08 -15.95
N PRO A 74 -22.84 22.12 -15.55
CA PRO A 74 -23.67 22.22 -14.36
C PRO A 74 -22.88 22.17 -13.04
N ARG A 75 -21.59 21.78 -13.11
CA ARG A 75 -20.70 21.73 -11.94
C ARG A 75 -20.16 23.11 -11.56
N ILE A 76 -20.28 24.10 -12.45
CA ILE A 76 -19.76 25.44 -12.24
C ILE A 76 -20.85 26.33 -11.63
N SER A 77 -20.54 26.95 -10.50
CA SER A 77 -21.35 28.02 -9.93
C SER A 77 -20.49 29.16 -9.41
N ILE A 78 -21.10 30.31 -9.17
CA ILE A 78 -20.41 31.46 -8.60
C ILE A 78 -21.15 31.96 -7.36
N SER A 79 -20.37 32.50 -6.42
CA SER A 79 -20.91 33.30 -5.32
C SER A 79 -20.02 34.53 -5.12
N TYR A 80 -20.49 35.51 -4.37
CA TYR A 80 -19.73 36.71 -4.08
C TYR A 80 -20.05 37.21 -2.68
N ASN A 81 -19.12 37.94 -2.08
CA ASN A 81 -19.32 38.63 -0.80
C ASN A 81 -19.02 40.13 -0.95
N ASP A 82 -19.96 40.97 -0.50
CA ASP A 82 -19.85 42.43 -0.43
C ASP A 82 -19.25 43.11 -1.68
N HIS A 83 -19.47 42.51 -2.87
CA HIS A 83 -18.84 42.87 -4.15
C HIS A 83 -17.29 42.89 -4.18
N ARG A 84 -16.64 42.47 -3.10
CA ARG A 84 -15.18 42.45 -2.95
C ARG A 84 -14.60 41.09 -3.33
N SER A 85 -15.22 40.00 -2.89
CA SER A 85 -14.73 38.64 -3.15
C SER A 85 -15.64 37.93 -4.15
N TRP A 86 -15.05 37.38 -5.20
CA TRP A 86 -15.72 36.66 -6.27
C TRP A 86 -15.23 35.21 -6.28
N TYR A 87 -16.14 34.28 -6.04
CA TYR A 87 -15.84 32.87 -5.87
C TYR A 87 -16.32 32.06 -7.07
N LEU A 88 -15.42 31.24 -7.61
CA LEU A 88 -15.73 30.19 -8.57
C LEU A 88 -15.80 28.85 -7.82
N HIS A 89 -16.94 28.19 -7.89
CA HIS A 89 -17.17 26.87 -7.33
C HIS A 89 -17.19 25.85 -8.47
N ILE A 90 -16.50 24.74 -8.27
CA ILE A 90 -16.47 23.61 -9.20
C ILE A 90 -16.82 22.36 -8.41
N LYS A 91 -18.06 21.87 -8.57
CA LYS A 91 -18.54 20.68 -7.88
C LYS A 91 -17.95 19.41 -8.48
N MET A 92 -17.70 18.41 -7.62
CA MET A 92 -17.23 17.07 -8.01
C MET A 92 -16.11 17.14 -9.06
N VAL A 93 -14.98 17.73 -8.68
CA VAL A 93 -13.86 17.98 -9.61
C VAL A 93 -13.39 16.70 -10.27
N GLN A 94 -13.06 16.82 -11.54
CA GLN A 94 -12.53 15.75 -12.38
C GLN A 94 -11.10 16.09 -12.79
N GLU A 95 -10.31 15.10 -13.19
CA GLU A 95 -8.93 15.34 -13.63
C GLU A 95 -8.83 16.36 -14.77
N VAL A 96 -9.84 16.37 -15.66
CA VAL A 96 -9.96 17.32 -16.78
C VAL A 96 -10.20 18.77 -16.34
N ASP A 97 -10.55 19.02 -15.09
CA ASP A 97 -10.68 20.38 -14.54
C ASP A 97 -9.33 20.96 -14.11
N ARG A 98 -8.27 20.14 -14.04
CA ARG A 98 -6.93 20.63 -13.72
C ARG A 98 -6.49 21.68 -14.73
N GLY A 99 -5.97 22.80 -14.25
CA GLY A 99 -5.44 23.83 -15.12
C GLY A 99 -5.49 25.23 -14.54
N TRP A 100 -5.18 26.21 -15.40
CA TRP A 100 -5.19 27.62 -15.05
C TRP A 100 -6.59 28.22 -15.21
N TYR A 101 -7.06 28.87 -14.16
CA TYR A 101 -8.27 29.67 -14.15
C TYR A 101 -7.89 31.14 -13.99
N MET A 102 -8.60 32.00 -14.70
CA MET A 102 -8.34 33.42 -14.76
C MET A 102 -9.54 34.21 -14.26
N CYS A 103 -9.28 35.12 -13.33
CA CYS A 103 -10.21 36.18 -12.97
C CYS A 103 -9.81 37.44 -13.73
N GLN A 104 -10.74 38.00 -14.50
CA GLN A 104 -10.52 39.20 -15.31
C GLN A 104 -11.52 40.30 -14.94
N ILE A 105 -11.08 41.56 -15.08
CA ILE A 105 -11.89 42.75 -14.88
C ILE A 105 -11.93 43.50 -16.22
N ASN A 106 -13.11 43.92 -16.64
CA ASN A 106 -13.35 44.63 -17.90
C ASN A 106 -12.90 46.11 -17.88
N THR A 107 -11.74 46.40 -17.31
CA THR A 107 -11.06 47.71 -17.46
C THR A 107 -10.49 47.86 -18.87
N ASP A 108 -10.06 49.07 -19.21
CA ASP A 108 -9.29 49.35 -20.42
C ASP A 108 -7.95 50.00 -20.04
N PRO A 109 -6.80 49.29 -20.16
CA PRO A 109 -6.66 47.91 -20.62
C PRO A 109 -7.21 46.88 -19.62
N MET A 110 -7.60 45.70 -20.12
CA MET A 110 -8.13 44.60 -19.29
C MET A 110 -7.10 44.14 -18.26
N ARG A 111 -7.53 44.00 -17.00
CA ARG A 111 -6.70 43.46 -15.91
C ARG A 111 -7.10 42.03 -15.57
N SER A 112 -6.12 41.16 -15.31
CA SER A 112 -6.38 39.77 -14.95
C SER A 112 -5.38 39.19 -13.95
N ARG A 113 -5.82 38.21 -13.17
CA ARG A 113 -4.97 37.31 -12.36
C ARG A 113 -5.32 35.86 -12.66
N LYS A 114 -4.34 34.96 -12.50
CA LYS A 114 -4.48 33.52 -12.73
C LYS A 114 -4.18 32.76 -11.45
N GLY A 115 -4.89 31.68 -11.23
CA GLY A 115 -4.59 30.67 -10.21
C GLY A 115 -4.68 29.27 -10.82
N TYR A 116 -3.91 28.33 -10.29
CA TYR A 116 -3.90 26.95 -10.79
C TYR A 116 -4.76 26.05 -9.91
N LEU A 117 -5.64 25.27 -10.55
CA LEU A 117 -6.36 24.17 -9.90
C LEU A 117 -5.59 22.87 -10.14
N GLN A 118 -5.02 22.32 -9.09
CA GLN A 118 -4.38 21.02 -9.09
C GLN A 118 -5.38 19.95 -8.62
N VAL A 119 -5.78 19.05 -9.51
CA VAL A 119 -6.61 17.90 -9.14
C VAL A 119 -5.71 16.70 -8.84
N VAL A 120 -5.81 16.15 -7.64
CA VAL A 120 -5.06 14.97 -7.18
C VAL A 120 -5.97 13.75 -7.05
N VAL A 121 -5.43 12.56 -7.28
CA VAL A 121 -6.17 11.29 -7.31
C VAL A 121 -5.48 10.32 -6.36
N PRO A 122 -6.17 9.76 -5.35
CA PRO A 122 -5.60 8.75 -4.47
C PRO A 122 -5.14 7.51 -5.24
N PRO A 123 -4.18 6.75 -4.71
CA PRO A 123 -3.70 5.53 -5.36
C PRO A 123 -4.80 4.46 -5.42
N SER A 124 -4.83 3.69 -6.50
CA SER A 124 -5.69 2.53 -6.72
C SER A 124 -4.88 1.39 -7.34
N ILE A 125 -4.94 0.17 -6.78
CA ILE A 125 -4.19 -0.97 -7.28
C ILE A 125 -4.90 -1.56 -8.49
N VAL A 126 -4.14 -1.81 -9.57
CA VAL A 126 -4.64 -2.43 -10.80
C VAL A 126 -4.57 -3.95 -10.63
N ASP A 127 -5.68 -4.55 -10.21
CA ASP A 127 -5.73 -5.97 -9.84
C ASP A 127 -5.33 -6.93 -10.96
N ARG A 128 -5.63 -6.58 -12.22
CA ARG A 128 -5.32 -7.42 -13.39
C ARG A 128 -3.82 -7.47 -13.72
N GLU A 129 -3.06 -6.47 -13.30
CA GLU A 129 -1.63 -6.34 -13.56
C GLU A 129 -0.78 -6.67 -12.31
N THR A 130 -1.44 -6.80 -11.15
CA THR A 130 -0.81 -7.12 -9.88
C THR A 130 -0.90 -8.62 -9.60
N SER A 131 0.22 -9.24 -9.21
CA SER A 131 0.29 -10.67 -8.89
C SER A 131 -0.77 -11.09 -7.86
N SER A 132 -1.34 -12.28 -8.07
CA SER A 132 -2.15 -13.00 -7.08
C SER A 132 -1.25 -13.86 -6.19
N ASP A 133 -1.86 -14.63 -5.28
CA ASP A 133 -1.15 -15.67 -4.52
C ASP A 133 -0.35 -16.59 -5.44
N MET A 134 0.88 -16.91 -5.03
CA MET A 134 1.86 -17.65 -5.80
C MET A 134 2.31 -18.91 -5.06
N VAL A 135 2.50 -19.99 -5.82
CA VAL A 135 3.12 -21.23 -5.34
C VAL A 135 4.30 -21.54 -6.23
N VAL A 136 5.51 -21.59 -5.67
CA VAL A 136 6.77 -21.78 -6.41
C VAL A 136 7.60 -22.91 -5.79
N LEU A 137 8.50 -23.50 -6.56
CA LEU A 137 9.44 -24.52 -6.06
C LEU A 137 10.64 -23.86 -5.35
N GLU A 138 11.16 -24.48 -4.30
CA GLU A 138 12.39 -24.05 -3.64
C GLU A 138 13.57 -24.02 -4.62
N SER A 139 14.48 -23.06 -4.42
CA SER A 139 15.63 -22.74 -5.30
C SER A 139 15.28 -22.14 -6.67
N THR A 140 14.01 -21.88 -6.99
CA THR A 140 13.62 -21.12 -8.19
C THR A 140 13.63 -19.61 -7.95
N ASN A 141 13.48 -18.81 -9.00
CA ASN A 141 13.34 -17.35 -8.90
C ASN A 141 11.85 -16.98 -9.01
N VAL A 142 11.43 -15.92 -8.30
CA VAL A 142 10.05 -15.41 -8.36
C VAL A 142 10.04 -13.90 -8.54
N SER A 143 9.07 -13.40 -9.32
CA SER A 143 8.79 -11.98 -9.51
C SER A 143 7.35 -11.69 -9.10
N MET A 144 7.16 -10.92 -8.03
CA MET A 144 5.84 -10.41 -7.63
C MET A 144 5.70 -8.99 -8.15
N THR A 145 4.67 -8.75 -8.97
CA THR A 145 4.39 -7.45 -9.59
C THR A 145 3.23 -6.77 -8.87
N CYS A 146 3.32 -5.46 -8.65
CA CYS A 146 2.23 -4.64 -8.14
C CYS A 146 2.18 -3.32 -8.89
N LYS A 147 1.02 -3.07 -9.50
CA LYS A 147 0.77 -1.88 -10.31
C LYS A 147 -0.33 -1.04 -9.68
N ALA A 148 -0.14 0.27 -9.63
CA ALA A 148 -1.15 1.20 -9.14
C ALA A 148 -1.28 2.42 -10.05
N THR A 149 -2.48 3.00 -10.07
CA THR A 149 -2.80 4.26 -10.72
C THR A 149 -3.06 5.34 -9.67
N GLY A 150 -2.81 6.60 -10.02
CA GLY A 150 -3.09 7.75 -9.16
C GLY A 150 -2.41 8.99 -9.71
N TYR A 151 -2.72 10.15 -9.13
CA TYR A 151 -2.02 11.39 -9.45
C TYR A 151 -1.68 12.17 -8.17
N PRO A 152 -0.41 12.44 -7.87
CA PRO A 152 0.78 12.07 -8.65
C PRO A 152 0.95 10.55 -8.83
N GLU A 153 1.83 10.14 -9.75
CA GLU A 153 2.09 8.70 -10.00
C GLU A 153 2.49 8.01 -8.68
N PRO A 154 1.80 6.92 -8.28
CA PRO A 154 2.11 6.25 -7.03
C PRO A 154 3.47 5.55 -7.04
N PHE A 155 4.21 5.66 -5.94
CA PHE A 155 5.34 4.79 -5.67
C PHE A 155 4.85 3.50 -4.98
N ILE A 156 5.54 2.39 -5.27
CA ILE A 156 5.23 1.08 -4.72
C ILE A 156 6.32 0.65 -3.75
N MET A 157 5.92 0.12 -2.60
CA MET A 157 6.79 -0.49 -1.61
C MET A 157 6.30 -1.89 -1.24
N TRP A 158 7.25 -2.78 -0.97
CA TRP A 158 7.00 -4.14 -0.51
C TRP A 158 7.45 -4.32 0.92
N ARG A 159 6.65 -4.99 1.73
CA ARG A 159 7.02 -5.43 3.08
C ARG A 159 6.39 -6.77 3.40
N ARG A 160 6.92 -7.49 4.39
CA ARG A 160 6.21 -8.66 4.94
C ARG A 160 5.14 -8.23 5.92
N GLU A 161 4.04 -8.96 5.93
CA GLU A 161 2.93 -8.75 6.87
C GLU A 161 3.31 -9.13 8.31
N ASP A 162 4.17 -10.15 8.47
CA ASP A 162 4.68 -10.62 9.77
C ASP A 162 5.71 -9.68 10.41
N GLY A 163 6.09 -8.59 9.72
CA GLY A 163 7.09 -7.63 10.19
C GLY A 163 8.54 -8.13 10.13
N GLN A 164 8.80 -9.32 9.57
CA GLN A 164 10.15 -9.79 9.36
C GLN A 164 10.79 -9.10 8.14
N ASP A 165 12.13 -9.10 8.13
CA ASP A 165 12.88 -8.62 6.98
C ASP A 165 12.68 -9.51 5.75
N ILE A 166 12.61 -8.86 4.59
CA ILE A 166 12.73 -9.52 3.30
C ILE A 166 14.21 -9.80 3.06
N ARG A 167 14.56 -11.06 2.83
CA ARG A 167 15.88 -11.40 2.29
C ARG A 167 15.92 -11.06 0.80
N TYR A 168 16.61 -9.99 0.45
CA TYR A 168 16.64 -9.42 -0.90
C TYR A 168 18.09 -9.18 -1.33
N ASN A 169 18.50 -9.75 -2.47
CA ASN A 169 19.87 -9.66 -3.02
C ASN A 169 21.01 -10.01 -2.05
N GLY A 170 20.73 -10.82 -1.02
CA GLY A 170 21.72 -11.24 -0.02
C GLY A 170 21.61 -10.51 1.31
N ASP A 171 20.94 -9.36 1.34
CA ASP A 171 20.71 -8.54 2.53
C ASP A 171 19.33 -8.79 3.15
N PHE A 172 19.14 -8.34 4.38
CA PHE A 172 17.86 -8.33 5.09
C PHE A 172 17.33 -6.90 5.14
N VAL A 173 16.18 -6.65 4.54
CA VAL A 173 15.57 -5.32 4.41
C VAL A 173 14.11 -5.33 4.83
N ASN A 174 13.69 -4.34 5.61
CA ASN A 174 12.29 -4.21 6.04
C ASN A 174 11.34 -3.82 4.89
N VAL A 175 11.84 -3.04 3.93
CA VAL A 175 11.08 -2.49 2.82
C VAL A 175 11.91 -2.59 1.54
N VAL A 176 11.25 -2.93 0.42
CA VAL A 176 11.83 -2.89 -0.92
C VAL A 176 10.98 -1.99 -1.81
N ASP A 177 11.59 -0.99 -2.44
CA ASP A 177 10.91 -0.10 -3.36
C ASP A 177 10.85 -0.68 -4.78
N GLY A 178 9.75 -0.41 -5.48
CA GLY A 178 9.58 -0.75 -6.90
C GLY A 178 8.34 -1.58 -7.19
N GLU A 179 7.86 -1.52 -8.43
CA GLU A 179 6.67 -2.27 -8.87
C GLU A 179 6.88 -3.78 -8.86
N ILE A 180 8.13 -4.24 -8.99
CA ILE A 180 8.48 -5.66 -9.07
C ILE A 180 9.41 -6.03 -7.92
N LEU A 181 8.96 -6.93 -7.05
CA LEU A 181 9.81 -7.61 -6.07
C LEU A 181 10.35 -8.91 -6.69
N TYR A 182 11.64 -8.91 -7.02
CA TYR A 182 12.33 -10.06 -7.60
C TYR A 182 13.19 -10.79 -6.55
N ILE A 183 12.85 -12.04 -6.25
CA ILE A 183 13.58 -12.87 -5.27
C ILE A 183 14.22 -14.04 -6.02
N THR A 184 15.55 -14.14 -5.96
CA THR A 184 16.31 -15.25 -6.55
C THR A 184 16.51 -16.39 -5.56
N LYS A 185 16.55 -17.63 -6.05
CA LYS A 185 16.81 -18.84 -5.25
C LYS A 185 15.96 -18.87 -3.97
N VAL A 186 14.65 -18.78 -4.16
CA VAL A 186 13.65 -18.74 -3.09
C VAL A 186 13.81 -19.96 -2.19
N SER A 187 14.04 -19.73 -0.91
CA SER A 187 13.96 -20.74 0.16
C SER A 187 12.66 -20.65 0.95
N ARG A 188 12.36 -21.68 1.75
CA ARG A 188 11.22 -21.70 2.68
C ARG A 188 11.13 -20.51 3.65
N LEU A 189 12.24 -19.82 3.92
CA LEU A 189 12.26 -18.60 4.75
C LEU A 189 11.56 -17.42 4.09
N HIS A 190 11.45 -17.41 2.76
CA HIS A 190 10.69 -16.38 2.03
C HIS A 190 9.19 -16.67 2.02
N MET A 191 8.75 -17.85 2.46
CA MET A 191 7.33 -18.17 2.56
C MET A 191 6.65 -17.18 3.52
N GLY A 192 5.48 -16.66 3.13
CA GLY A 192 4.77 -15.69 3.93
C GLY A 192 3.81 -14.84 3.11
N ILE A 193 3.29 -13.79 3.74
CA ILE A 193 2.39 -12.83 3.11
C ILE A 193 3.16 -11.53 2.91
N TYR A 194 3.22 -11.09 1.67
CA TYR A 194 3.82 -9.82 1.26
C TYR A 194 2.71 -8.81 1.04
N LEU A 195 2.97 -7.58 1.46
CA LEU A 195 2.13 -6.42 1.23
C LEU A 195 2.80 -5.57 0.17
N CYS A 196 2.14 -5.38 -0.98
CA CYS A 196 2.48 -4.27 -1.85
C CYS A 196 1.67 -3.04 -1.44
N ILE A 197 2.34 -1.92 -1.23
CA ILE A 197 1.75 -0.69 -0.71
C ILE A 197 1.94 0.38 -1.78
N ALA A 198 0.84 1.00 -2.20
CA ALA A 198 0.84 2.10 -3.15
C ALA A 198 0.52 3.42 -2.43
N SER A 199 1.37 4.41 -2.64
CA SER A 199 1.19 5.75 -2.07
C SER A 199 1.65 6.81 -3.06
N ASN A 200 0.98 7.97 -3.06
CA ASN A 200 1.40 9.15 -3.84
C ASN A 200 1.30 10.44 -3.01
N GLY A 201 1.30 10.31 -1.68
CA GLY A 201 1.08 11.43 -0.76
C GLY A 201 -0.37 11.90 -0.64
N VAL A 202 -1.31 11.33 -1.42
CA VAL A 202 -2.75 11.61 -1.31
C VAL A 202 -3.42 10.47 -0.52
N PRO A 203 -4.02 10.75 0.66
CA PRO A 203 -4.70 9.72 1.43
C PRO A 203 -6.00 9.22 0.75
N PRO A 204 -6.37 7.95 0.96
CA PRO A 204 -5.62 6.93 1.69
C PRO A 204 -4.52 6.30 0.83
N SER A 205 -3.39 5.94 1.44
CA SER A 205 -2.51 4.91 0.85
C SER A 205 -3.21 3.56 0.95
N ILE A 206 -2.96 2.68 -0.01
CA ILE A 206 -3.63 1.38 -0.10
C ILE A 206 -2.61 0.26 -0.22
N SER A 207 -3.03 -0.97 0.08
CA SER A 207 -2.18 -2.14 -0.03
C SER A 207 -2.94 -3.36 -0.54
N LYS A 208 -2.19 -4.29 -1.14
CA LYS A 208 -2.68 -5.62 -1.52
C LYS A 208 -1.81 -6.70 -0.90
N ARG A 209 -2.47 -7.73 -0.37
CA ARG A 209 -1.84 -8.92 0.22
C ARG A 209 -1.57 -9.95 -0.89
N ILE A 210 -0.37 -10.53 -0.87
CA ILE A 210 0.06 -11.57 -1.81
C ILE A 210 0.72 -12.69 -0.99
N SER A 211 0.12 -13.88 -1.01
CA SER A 211 0.69 -15.06 -0.34
C SER A 211 1.72 -15.74 -1.24
N LEU A 212 2.96 -15.85 -0.75
CA LEU A 212 4.01 -16.65 -1.39
C LEU A 212 4.16 -17.98 -0.63
N LYS A 213 3.84 -19.08 -1.30
CA LYS A 213 4.09 -20.44 -0.81
C LYS A 213 5.23 -21.09 -1.59
N VAL A 214 6.16 -21.70 -0.86
CA VAL A 214 7.35 -22.35 -1.43
C VAL A 214 7.25 -23.84 -1.21
N GLN A 215 7.31 -24.64 -2.27
CA GLN A 215 7.25 -26.09 -2.23
C GLN A 215 8.65 -26.69 -2.13
N PHE A 216 8.84 -27.63 -1.20
CA PHE A 216 10.09 -28.34 -0.95
C PHE A 216 9.81 -29.76 -0.45
N PRO A 217 10.70 -30.73 -0.74
CA PRO A 217 10.57 -32.09 -0.22
C PRO A 217 10.66 -32.11 1.31
N PRO A 218 10.13 -33.15 1.98
CA PRO A 218 10.13 -33.20 3.43
C PRO A 218 11.56 -33.28 3.96
N MET A 219 11.82 -32.62 5.08
CA MET A 219 13.09 -32.71 5.82
C MET A 219 12.82 -33.10 7.25
N LEU A 220 13.67 -33.97 7.81
CA LEU A 220 13.56 -34.46 9.18
C LEU A 220 14.64 -33.89 10.08
N SER A 221 14.27 -33.61 11.32
CA SER A 221 15.16 -33.28 12.41
C SER A 221 14.77 -34.12 13.62
N ILE A 222 15.70 -34.95 14.09
CA ILE A 222 15.52 -35.83 15.24
C ILE A 222 16.34 -35.24 16.39
N PRO A 223 15.71 -34.78 17.49
CA PRO A 223 16.44 -34.23 18.63
C PRO A 223 17.39 -35.25 19.27
N ASN A 224 16.92 -36.49 19.44
CA ASN A 224 17.67 -37.59 20.04
C ASN A 224 17.60 -38.82 19.13
N GLN A 225 18.74 -39.20 18.54
CA GLN A 225 18.84 -40.40 17.70
C GLN A 225 19.06 -41.68 18.52
N LEU A 226 19.39 -41.55 19.81
CA LEU A 226 19.57 -42.64 20.75
C LEU A 226 18.77 -42.32 22.00
N GLU A 227 17.84 -43.21 22.35
CA GLU A 227 16.99 -43.11 23.53
C GLU A 227 17.22 -44.31 24.43
N GLY A 228 17.36 -44.05 25.74
CA GLY A 228 17.53 -45.08 26.75
C GLY A 228 16.23 -45.30 27.53
N ALA A 229 15.80 -46.55 27.71
CA ALA A 229 14.63 -46.89 28.51
C ALA A 229 14.80 -48.19 29.27
N PHE A 230 14.33 -48.23 30.52
CA PHE A 230 14.28 -49.47 31.29
C PHE A 230 13.01 -50.26 31.00
N VAL A 231 13.06 -51.59 31.17
CA VAL A 231 11.88 -52.45 31.05
C VAL A 231 10.79 -51.98 32.03
N GLY A 232 9.57 -51.79 31.53
CA GLY A 232 8.41 -51.27 32.24
C GLY A 232 8.23 -49.76 32.18
N GLN A 233 9.23 -49.00 31.70
CA GLN A 233 9.14 -47.54 31.53
C GLN A 233 8.28 -47.18 30.32
N ASP A 234 7.61 -46.02 30.37
CA ASP A 234 7.05 -45.36 29.18
C ASP A 234 8.12 -44.46 28.55
N VAL A 235 8.37 -44.60 27.25
CA VAL A 235 9.33 -43.77 26.50
C VAL A 235 8.64 -43.08 25.33
N THR A 236 9.10 -41.88 24.96
CA THR A 236 8.57 -41.13 23.82
C THR A 236 9.69 -40.81 22.85
N LEU A 237 9.57 -41.25 21.61
CA LEU A 237 10.47 -40.90 20.53
C LEU A 237 9.95 -39.65 19.81
N GLU A 238 10.80 -38.67 19.53
CA GLU A 238 10.43 -37.41 18.88
C GLU A 238 11.08 -37.26 17.51
N CYS A 239 10.31 -36.81 16.52
CA CYS A 239 10.80 -36.50 15.20
C CYS A 239 10.09 -35.26 14.65
N ARG A 240 10.85 -34.29 14.13
CA ARG A 240 10.34 -33.01 13.61
C ARG A 240 10.44 -33.01 12.10
N THR A 241 9.37 -32.61 11.41
CA THR A 241 9.30 -32.63 9.95
C THR A 241 9.00 -31.23 9.42
N GLU A 242 9.71 -30.78 8.39
CA GLU A 242 9.31 -29.59 7.63
C GLU A 242 9.01 -29.98 6.18
N ALA A 243 7.82 -29.65 5.68
CA ALA A 243 7.41 -29.99 4.32
C ALA A 243 6.31 -29.06 3.79
N PHE A 244 6.40 -28.67 2.51
CA PHE A 244 5.28 -28.06 1.80
C PHE A 244 5.24 -28.54 0.32
N PRO A 245 4.10 -29.03 -0.21
CA PRO A 245 2.82 -29.28 0.46
C PRO A 245 2.97 -30.19 1.68
N THR A 246 1.98 -30.14 2.58
CA THR A 246 2.01 -30.87 3.85
C THR A 246 2.30 -32.36 3.62
N SER A 247 3.21 -32.91 4.41
CA SER A 247 3.57 -34.32 4.32
C SER A 247 2.61 -35.21 5.12
N ILE A 248 2.44 -36.44 4.62
CA ILE A 248 1.95 -37.57 5.40
C ILE A 248 3.14 -38.11 6.17
N ASN A 249 2.95 -38.33 7.46
CA ASN A 249 4.01 -38.82 8.32
C ASN A 249 3.55 -40.03 9.12
N TYR A 250 4.45 -41.00 9.31
CA TYR A 250 4.17 -42.25 10.01
C TYR A 250 5.45 -42.85 10.59
N TRP A 251 5.29 -43.79 11.52
CA TRP A 251 6.38 -44.54 12.13
C TRP A 251 6.45 -45.95 11.56
N THR A 252 7.66 -46.46 11.37
CA THR A 252 7.90 -47.86 11.01
C THR A 252 8.94 -48.50 11.93
N THR A 253 8.89 -49.81 12.05
CA THR A 253 9.97 -50.58 12.68
C THR A 253 11.20 -50.63 11.77
N GLU A 254 12.31 -51.18 12.27
CA GLU A 254 13.51 -51.47 11.47
C GLU A 254 13.19 -52.33 10.24
N ARG A 255 12.18 -53.21 10.32
CA ARG A 255 11.77 -54.08 9.21
C ARG A 255 10.93 -53.38 8.14
N GLY A 256 10.51 -52.15 8.40
CA GLY A 256 9.62 -51.38 7.52
C GLY A 256 8.13 -51.57 7.81
N ASP A 257 7.78 -52.35 8.84
CA ASP A 257 6.38 -52.53 9.24
C ASP A 257 5.84 -51.23 9.84
N MET A 258 4.69 -50.76 9.35
CA MET A 258 4.03 -49.56 9.89
C MET A 258 3.56 -49.79 11.33
N ILE A 259 3.85 -48.83 12.19
CA ILE A 259 3.42 -48.84 13.59
C ILE A 259 2.04 -48.19 13.68
N ILE A 260 1.04 -48.98 14.08
CA ILE A 260 -0.35 -48.54 14.22
C ILE A 260 -0.59 -48.12 15.66
N SER A 261 -1.23 -46.96 15.85
CA SER A 261 -1.58 -46.46 17.18
C SER A 261 -2.56 -47.39 17.90
N GLY A 262 -2.29 -47.73 19.15
CA GLY A 262 -3.06 -48.63 20.02
C GLY A 262 -2.55 -48.60 21.47
N ASP A 263 -2.76 -49.68 22.21
CA ASP A 263 -2.43 -49.73 23.66
C ASP A 263 -0.92 -49.72 23.95
N LYS A 264 -0.10 -50.31 23.08
CA LYS A 264 1.36 -50.41 23.24
C LYS A 264 2.08 -49.19 22.65
N TYR A 265 1.70 -48.80 21.43
CA TYR A 265 2.30 -47.72 20.66
C TYR A 265 1.26 -46.63 20.45
N GLU A 266 1.54 -45.40 20.87
CA GLU A 266 0.65 -44.26 20.67
C GLU A 266 1.37 -43.21 19.82
N SER A 267 0.86 -43.00 18.60
CA SER A 267 1.43 -42.00 17.67
C SER A 267 0.65 -40.70 17.76
N VAL A 268 1.33 -39.60 18.10
CA VAL A 268 0.76 -38.25 18.17
C VAL A 268 1.49 -37.36 17.18
N ALA A 269 0.75 -36.57 16.41
CA ALA A 269 1.31 -35.55 15.53
C ALA A 269 0.70 -34.19 15.86
N MET A 270 1.55 -33.16 15.96
CA MET A 270 1.15 -31.77 16.10
C MET A 270 1.51 -31.00 14.83
N ASP A 271 0.53 -30.31 14.25
CA ASP A 271 0.70 -29.52 13.04
C ASP A 271 0.90 -28.03 13.39
N ASN A 272 1.95 -27.42 12.84
CA ASN A 272 2.24 -25.98 12.95
C ASN A 272 2.66 -25.42 11.58
N GLY A 273 1.69 -25.28 10.68
CA GLY A 273 1.92 -24.82 9.30
C GLY A 273 2.68 -25.85 8.47
N TYR A 274 3.84 -25.49 7.93
CA TYR A 274 4.72 -26.41 7.19
C TYR A 274 5.62 -27.24 8.11
N LYS A 275 5.57 -27.03 9.44
CA LYS A 275 6.29 -27.82 10.43
C LYS A 275 5.33 -28.78 11.12
N LYS A 276 5.76 -30.02 11.34
CA LYS A 276 5.02 -31.02 12.12
C LYS A 276 5.94 -31.66 13.15
N TYR A 277 5.38 -31.98 14.31
CA TYR A 277 6.07 -32.67 15.39
C TYR A 277 5.41 -34.03 15.57
N MET A 278 6.18 -35.10 15.35
CA MET A 278 5.75 -36.46 15.56
C MET A 278 6.31 -37.02 16.84
N MET A 279 5.45 -37.68 17.60
CA MET A 279 5.80 -38.38 18.82
C MET A 279 5.29 -39.82 18.75
N LEU A 280 6.15 -40.77 19.09
CA LEU A 280 5.77 -42.17 19.28
C LEU A 280 5.98 -42.51 20.75
N LYS A 281 4.88 -42.64 21.50
CA LYS A 281 4.92 -43.10 22.88
C LYS A 281 4.83 -44.62 22.92
N ILE A 282 5.83 -45.27 23.50
CA ILE A 282 5.90 -46.71 23.72
C ILE A 282 5.62 -46.95 25.20
N ARG A 283 4.51 -47.62 25.51
CA ARG A 283 4.06 -47.85 26.89
C ARG A 283 4.61 -49.16 27.43
N ARG A 284 5.06 -49.16 28.69
CA ARG A 284 5.60 -50.34 29.39
C ARG A 284 6.60 -51.11 28.50
N VAL A 285 7.73 -50.49 28.19
CA VAL A 285 8.79 -51.04 27.32
C VAL A 285 9.15 -52.46 27.77
N ASP A 286 9.26 -53.38 26.83
CA ASP A 286 9.75 -54.74 27.05
C ASP A 286 10.96 -55.04 26.14
N LYS A 287 11.56 -56.23 26.32
CA LYS A 287 12.79 -56.57 25.60
C LYS A 287 12.64 -56.62 24.07
N LEU A 288 11.43 -56.79 23.55
CA LEU A 288 11.15 -56.85 22.12
C LEU A 288 10.96 -55.47 21.49
N ASP A 289 10.76 -54.43 22.31
CA ASP A 289 10.69 -53.04 21.83
C ASP A 289 12.07 -52.43 21.55
N PHE A 290 13.14 -52.97 22.14
CA PHE A 290 14.48 -52.46 21.86
C PHE A 290 14.85 -52.70 20.40
N GLY A 291 15.42 -51.69 19.76
CA GLY A 291 15.73 -51.72 18.34
C GLY A 291 15.66 -50.35 17.70
N SER A 292 15.67 -50.34 16.37
CA SER A 292 15.59 -49.11 15.58
C SER A 292 14.17 -48.83 15.11
N TYR A 293 13.74 -47.59 15.31
CA TYR A 293 12.49 -47.03 14.83
C TYR A 293 12.78 -46.01 13.76
N ARG A 294 11.93 -45.96 12.73
CA ARG A 294 12.01 -44.95 11.66
C ARG A 294 10.81 -44.03 11.72
N CYS A 295 11.06 -42.73 11.71
CA CYS A 295 10.04 -41.74 11.37
C CYS A 295 10.14 -41.43 9.88
N VAL A 296 9.03 -41.51 9.15
CA VAL A 296 8.97 -41.27 7.71
C VAL A 296 8.06 -40.07 7.42
N ALA A 297 8.48 -39.22 6.48
CA ALA A 297 7.71 -38.09 5.99
C ALA A 297 7.70 -38.07 4.46
N LYS A 298 6.50 -37.96 3.87
CA LYS A 298 6.29 -38.00 2.41
C LYS A 298 5.35 -36.90 1.95
N ASN A 299 5.76 -36.15 0.92
CA ASN A 299 4.86 -35.23 0.19
C ASN A 299 4.95 -35.44 -1.32
N SER A 300 4.31 -34.58 -2.11
CA SER A 300 4.30 -34.68 -3.57
C SER A 300 5.66 -34.51 -4.25
N LEU A 301 6.69 -34.04 -3.53
CA LEU A 301 8.04 -33.79 -4.04
C LEU A 301 9.06 -34.83 -3.61
N GLY A 302 8.75 -35.67 -2.61
CA GLY A 302 9.67 -36.69 -2.16
C GLY A 302 9.32 -37.31 -0.82
N GLU A 303 10.23 -38.15 -0.35
CA GLU A 303 10.14 -38.92 0.89
C GLU A 303 11.50 -38.86 1.60
N THR A 304 11.47 -38.78 2.92
CA THR A 304 12.66 -38.92 3.77
C THR A 304 12.28 -39.68 5.02
N ASP A 305 13.25 -40.40 5.58
CA ASP A 305 13.15 -41.06 6.87
C ASP A 305 14.31 -40.70 7.79
N GLY A 306 14.15 -41.00 9.07
CA GLY A 306 15.21 -40.86 10.06
C GLY A 306 15.09 -41.93 11.13
N VAL A 307 16.23 -42.41 11.61
CA VAL A 307 16.33 -43.55 12.53
C VAL A 307 16.55 -43.07 13.96
N ILE A 308 15.81 -43.65 14.89
CA ILE A 308 15.97 -43.51 16.35
C ILE A 308 16.22 -44.89 16.93
N LYS A 309 17.30 -45.06 17.68
CA LYS A 309 17.65 -46.32 18.34
C LYS A 309 17.18 -46.28 19.79
N LEU A 310 16.40 -47.28 20.20
CA LEU A 310 15.97 -47.48 21.57
C LEU A 310 16.80 -48.60 22.21
N GLU A 311 17.51 -48.28 23.29
CA GLU A 311 18.36 -49.20 24.05
C GLU A 311 17.96 -49.21 25.53
N GLY A 312 18.38 -50.24 26.27
CA GLY A 312 18.03 -50.46 27.68
C GLY A 312 19.18 -50.87 28.56
#